data_AF-A0A357CIT7-F1
#
_entry.id   AF-A0A357CIT7-F1
#
_cell.length_a   1.000
_cell.length_b   1.000
_cell.length_c   1.000
_cell.angle_alpha   90.00
_cell.angle_beta   90.00
_cell.angle_gamma   90.00
#
_symmetry.space_group_name_H-M   'P 1'
#
loop_
_entity.id
_entity.type
_entity.pdbx_description
1 polymer ?
#
loop_
_entity_poly.entity_id
_entity_poly.type
_entity_poly.pdbx_seq_one_letter_code
_entity_poly.pdbx_strand_id
1 'polypeptide(L)'
;MEAHMIQTERALTQEIMLRLRSLAVLAVAVPNSLFIPARTPAEKIMAARIVNQMKAYGGLTPGAPDICIFWGNGKGGAIELKRPKSVGLLGTRPAGRASAAQIAFAERAAELGINHAYCDS
;
A
#
# COMPACT_ATOMS: atom_id res chain seq x y z
N MET A 1 -2.42 30.65 0.95
CA MET A 1 -3.08 29.38 1.32
C MET A 1 -2.50 28.30 0.43
N GLU A 2 -1.51 27.56 0.90
CA GLU A 2 -1.08 26.35 0.21
C GLU A 2 -2.26 25.39 0.18
N ALA A 3 -2.67 24.97 -1.00
CA ALA A 3 -3.58 23.85 -1.13
C ALA A 3 -2.85 22.64 -0.56
N HIS A 4 -3.21 22.23 0.66
CA HIS A 4 -2.87 20.91 1.18
C HIS A 4 -3.46 19.89 0.20
N MET A 5 -2.66 19.50 -0.79
CA MET A 5 -2.99 18.45 -1.73
C MET A 5 -3.26 17.21 -0.88
N ILE A 6 -4.47 16.66 -0.95
CA ILE A 6 -4.78 15.41 -0.25
C ILE A 6 -3.90 14.32 -0.87
N GLN A 7 -2.77 14.03 -0.24
CA GLN A 7 -1.88 12.99 -0.68
C GLN A 7 -2.59 11.65 -0.45
N THR A 8 -3.00 11.01 -1.53
CA THR A 8 -3.54 9.65 -1.48
C THR A 8 -2.42 8.67 -1.16
N GLU A 9 -2.73 7.53 -0.50
CA GLU A 9 -1.76 6.43 -0.27
C GLU A 9 -1.03 6.04 -1.56
N ARG A 10 -1.73 6.08 -2.71
CA ARG A 10 -1.14 5.84 -4.04
C ARG A 10 -0.13 6.90 -4.45
N ALA A 11 -0.46 8.18 -4.27
CA ALA A 11 0.46 9.28 -4.61
C ALA A 11 1.71 9.23 -3.73
N LEU A 12 1.54 8.91 -2.43
CA LEU A 12 2.64 8.66 -1.50
C LEU A 12 3.50 7.47 -1.93
N THR A 13 2.87 6.35 -2.30
CA THR A 13 3.59 5.17 -2.82
C THR A 13 4.44 5.55 -4.04
N GLN A 14 3.87 6.27 -5.00
CA GLN A 14 4.59 6.71 -6.21
C GLN A 14 5.79 7.61 -5.86
N GLU A 15 5.60 8.56 -4.96
CA GLU A 15 6.68 9.45 -4.52
C GLU A 15 7.80 8.68 -3.82
N ILE A 16 7.46 7.80 -2.87
CA ILE A 16 8.44 6.95 -2.18
C ILE A 16 9.22 6.12 -3.20
N MET A 17 8.53 5.47 -4.14
CA MET A 17 9.16 4.67 -5.17
C MET A 17 10.11 5.50 -6.04
N LEU A 18 9.78 6.76 -6.37
CA LEU A 18 10.69 7.66 -7.09
C LEU A 18 11.93 8.00 -6.28
N ARG A 19 11.79 8.26 -4.97
CA ARG A 19 12.93 8.56 -4.08
C ARG A 19 13.83 7.33 -3.91
N LEU A 20 13.26 6.15 -3.76
CA LEU A 20 14.00 4.89 -3.60
C LEU A 20 14.88 4.55 -4.81
N ARG A 21 14.56 5.03 -6.03
CA ARG A 21 15.39 4.83 -7.24
C ARG A 21 16.80 5.38 -7.12
N SER A 22 17.02 6.37 -6.24
CA SER A 22 18.33 6.97 -6.02
C SER A 22 19.19 6.22 -5.00
N LEU A 23 18.62 5.21 -4.32
CA LEU A 23 19.30 4.45 -3.28
C LEU A 23 19.74 3.08 -3.80
N ALA A 24 20.75 2.49 -3.15
CA ALA A 24 21.24 1.13 -3.46
C ALA A 24 20.30 0.04 -2.91
N VAL A 25 19.03 0.07 -3.33
CA VAL A 25 17.98 -0.87 -2.91
C VAL A 25 17.17 -1.34 -4.12
N LEU A 26 16.61 -2.54 -4.03
CA LEU A 26 15.56 -3.00 -4.92
C LEU A 26 14.21 -2.78 -4.23
N ALA A 27 13.39 -1.87 -4.76
CA ALA A 27 12.06 -1.61 -4.24
C ALA A 27 10.98 -2.12 -5.21
N VAL A 28 9.96 -2.78 -4.67
CA VAL A 28 8.82 -3.31 -5.42
C VAL A 28 7.53 -2.85 -4.75
N ALA A 29 6.68 -2.15 -5.51
CA ALA A 29 5.33 -1.84 -5.06
C ALA A 29 4.43 -3.06 -5.23
N VAL A 30 3.66 -3.40 -4.20
CA VAL A 30 2.70 -4.50 -4.23
C VAL A 30 1.36 -3.97 -4.77
N PRO A 31 0.73 -4.64 -5.74
CA PRO A 31 -0.43 -4.10 -6.46
C PRO A 31 -1.75 -4.16 -5.67
N ASN A 32 -1.73 -4.37 -4.35
CA ASN A 32 -2.93 -4.45 -3.52
C ASN A 32 -3.79 -3.19 -3.57
N SER A 33 -3.17 -2.05 -3.90
CA SER A 33 -3.81 -0.75 -4.07
C SER A 33 -4.19 -0.46 -5.54
N LEU A 34 -4.33 -1.49 -6.40
CA LEU A 34 -4.72 -1.34 -7.81
C LEU A 34 -6.09 -0.64 -7.93
N PHE A 35 -6.09 0.48 -8.65
CA PHE A 35 -7.30 1.22 -8.97
C PHE A 35 -7.65 1.02 -10.44
N ILE A 36 -8.82 0.42 -10.68
CA ILE A 36 -9.39 0.27 -12.02
C ILE A 36 -10.54 1.28 -12.14
N PRO A 37 -10.41 2.34 -12.96
CA PRO A 37 -11.48 3.31 -13.13
C PRO A 37 -12.70 2.63 -13.78
N ALA A 38 -13.86 2.74 -13.14
CA ALA A 38 -15.12 2.19 -13.63
C ALA A 38 -16.26 3.19 -13.37
N ARG A 39 -16.84 3.71 -14.45
CA ARG A 39 -17.86 4.77 -14.47
C ARG A 39 -19.24 4.21 -14.74
N THR A 40 -19.35 3.22 -15.61
CA THR A 40 -20.62 2.56 -15.97
C THR A 40 -20.86 1.28 -15.16
N PRO A 41 -22.10 0.79 -15.06
CA PRO A 41 -22.38 -0.50 -14.42
C PRO A 41 -21.60 -1.67 -15.05
N ALA A 42 -21.47 -1.70 -16.38
CA ALA A 42 -20.73 -2.73 -17.09
C ALA A 42 -19.23 -2.71 -16.75
N GLU A 43 -18.62 -1.53 -16.69
CA GLU A 43 -17.23 -1.36 -16.28
C GLU A 43 -17.00 -1.82 -14.83
N LYS A 44 -17.94 -1.54 -13.93
CA LYS A 44 -17.85 -1.98 -12.52
C LYS A 44 -17.87 -3.51 -12.41
N ILE A 45 -18.73 -4.18 -13.18
CA ILE A 45 -18.76 -5.65 -13.25
C ILE A 45 -17.44 -6.19 -13.79
N MET A 46 -16.90 -5.60 -14.84
CA MET A 46 -15.62 -6.02 -15.42
C MET A 46 -14.46 -5.82 -14.44
N ALA A 47 -14.37 -4.65 -13.78
CA ALA A 47 -13.36 -4.38 -12.77
C ALA A 47 -13.43 -5.39 -11.61
N ALA A 48 -14.63 -5.71 -11.13
CA ALA A 48 -14.82 -6.73 -10.09
C ALA A 48 -14.33 -8.11 -10.55
N ARG A 49 -14.61 -8.51 -11.80
CA ARG A 49 -14.11 -9.77 -12.38
C ARG A 49 -12.59 -9.80 -12.44
N ILE A 50 -11.95 -8.73 -12.90
CA ILE A 50 -10.48 -8.62 -12.93
C ILE A 50 -9.89 -8.77 -11.53
N VAL A 51 -10.40 -8.01 -10.55
CA VAL A 51 -9.93 -8.09 -9.15
C VAL A 51 -10.11 -9.49 -8.58
N ASN A 52 -11.25 -10.14 -8.82
CA ASN A 52 -11.49 -11.51 -8.37
C ASN A 52 -10.53 -12.50 -9.01
N GLN A 53 -10.25 -12.37 -10.31
CA GLN A 53 -9.28 -13.21 -11.00
C GLN A 53 -7.87 -13.01 -10.45
N MET A 54 -7.46 -11.76 -10.20
CA MET A 54 -6.15 -11.47 -9.61
C MET A 54 -6.01 -12.05 -8.20
N LYS A 55 -7.05 -11.99 -7.37
CA LYS A 55 -7.06 -12.66 -6.07
C LYS A 55 -6.93 -14.17 -6.20
N ALA A 56 -7.68 -14.78 -7.12
CA ALA A 56 -7.67 -16.22 -7.35
C ALA A 56 -6.29 -16.75 -7.79
N TYR A 57 -5.54 -15.96 -8.55
CA TYR A 57 -4.18 -16.31 -8.99
C TYR A 57 -3.07 -15.80 -8.06
N GLY A 58 -3.40 -15.25 -6.89
CA GLY A 58 -2.41 -14.72 -5.94
C GLY A 58 -1.73 -13.41 -6.39
N GLY A 59 -2.25 -12.75 -7.42
CA GLY A 59 -1.80 -11.43 -7.87
C GLY A 59 -2.23 -10.29 -6.94
N LEU A 60 -3.18 -10.53 -6.03
CA LEU A 60 -3.56 -9.64 -4.92
C LEU A 60 -3.65 -10.46 -3.64
N THR A 61 -2.81 -10.14 -2.67
CA THR A 61 -2.70 -10.89 -1.41
C THR A 61 -3.23 -10.04 -0.27
N PRO A 62 -4.39 -10.37 0.34
CA PRO A 62 -4.92 -9.60 1.46
C PRO A 62 -3.89 -9.42 2.57
N GLY A 63 -3.71 -8.18 3.02
CA GLY A 63 -2.78 -7.86 4.10
C GLY A 63 -1.31 -7.75 3.70
N ALA A 64 -0.94 -8.06 2.45
CA ALA A 64 0.43 -7.82 2.00
C ALA A 64 0.73 -6.31 1.96
N PRO A 65 1.98 -5.92 2.27
CA PRO A 65 2.41 -4.53 2.46
C PRO A 65 2.28 -3.74 1.16
N ASP A 66 2.30 -2.41 1.21
CA ASP A 66 2.31 -1.58 0.00
C ASP A 66 3.64 -1.66 -0.75
N ILE A 67 4.76 -1.80 -0.03
CA ILE A 67 6.11 -1.80 -0.61
C ILE A 67 6.96 -2.91 0.05
N CYS A 68 7.68 -3.66 -0.78
CA CYS A 68 8.79 -4.50 -0.36
C CYS A 68 10.11 -3.84 -0.77
N ILE A 69 11.08 -3.80 0.13
CA ILE A 69 12.43 -3.27 -0.13
C ILE A 69 13.45 -4.36 0.18
N PHE A 70 14.42 -4.53 -0.71
CA PHE A 70 15.55 -5.44 -0.55
C PHE A 70 16.85 -4.65 -0.67
N TRP A 71 17.82 -4.96 0.17
CA TRP A 71 19.16 -4.34 0.14
C TRP A 71 20.24 -5.42 0.29
N GLY A 72 21.50 -5.01 0.21
CA GLY A 72 22.65 -5.93 0.17
C GLY A 72 22.62 -7.02 1.26
N ASN A 73 23.26 -8.16 0.94
CA ASN A 73 23.38 -9.35 1.80
C ASN A 73 22.05 -10.08 2.07
N GLY A 74 21.13 -10.09 1.10
CA GLY A 74 19.87 -10.84 1.18
C GLY A 74 18.89 -10.30 2.22
N LYS A 75 19.10 -9.06 2.69
CA LYS A 75 18.21 -8.42 3.67
C LYS A 75 17.06 -7.74 2.96
N GLY A 76 15.92 -7.67 3.64
CA GLY A 76 14.74 -7.01 3.13
C GLY A 76 13.77 -6.59 4.23
N GLY A 77 12.76 -5.87 3.81
CA GLY A 77 11.68 -5.41 4.67
C GLY A 77 10.41 -5.11 3.92
N ALA A 78 9.31 -5.12 4.66
CA ALA A 78 7.97 -4.82 4.23
C ALA A 78 7.53 -3.49 4.84
N ILE A 79 6.91 -2.63 4.03
CA ILE A 79 6.41 -1.32 4.44
C ILE A 79 4.93 -1.23 4.10
N GLU A 80 4.14 -1.00 5.13
CA GLU A 80 2.71 -0.72 5.04
C GLU A 80 2.49 0.78 5.27
N LEU A 81 1.90 1.45 4.29
CA LEU A 81 1.59 2.87 4.36
C LEU A 81 0.21 3.09 4.98
N LYS A 82 0.11 4.08 5.86
CA LYS A 82 -1.16 4.47 6.47
C LYS A 82 -1.45 5.92 6.16
N ARG A 83 -2.70 6.18 5.74
CA ARG A 83 -3.24 7.54 5.68
C ARG A 83 -3.03 8.25 7.02
N PRO A 84 -2.46 9.46 7.03
CA PRO A 84 -2.38 10.25 8.24
C PRO A 84 -3.75 10.78 8.63
N LYS A 85 -3.83 11.27 9.87
CA LYS A 85 -4.99 12.03 10.32
C LYS A 85 -5.07 13.31 9.49
N SER A 86 -6.25 13.60 8.93
CA SER A 86 -6.46 14.80 8.11
C SER A 86 -7.62 15.63 8.63
N VAL A 87 -7.46 16.95 8.66
CA VAL A 87 -8.54 17.89 8.98
C VAL A 87 -9.08 18.47 7.68
N GLY A 88 -10.40 18.39 7.47
CA GLY A 88 -11.07 18.94 6.30
C GLY A 88 -12.32 19.74 6.67
N LEU A 89 -12.96 20.32 5.66
CA LEU A 89 -14.16 21.15 5.81
C LEU A 89 -15.33 20.44 6.51
N LEU A 90 -15.42 19.11 6.34
CA LEU A 90 -16.48 18.27 6.93
C LEU A 90 -16.04 17.61 8.25
N GLY A 91 -14.96 18.08 8.87
CA GLY A 91 -14.43 17.57 10.12
C GLY A 91 -13.12 16.79 9.99
N THR A 92 -12.75 16.12 11.07
CA THR A 92 -11.47 15.38 11.16
C THR A 92 -11.67 13.94 10.70
N ARG A 93 -10.86 13.50 9.75
CA ARG A 93 -10.74 12.08 9.41
C ARG A 93 -9.61 11.44 10.23
N PRO A 94 -9.86 10.32 10.91
CA PRO A 94 -8.84 9.62 11.68
C PRO A 94 -7.77 9.03 10.76
N ALA A 95 -6.59 8.76 11.33
CA ALA A 95 -5.54 8.02 10.65
C ALA A 95 -6.02 6.60 10.27
N GLY A 96 -5.46 6.07 9.18
CA GLY A 96 -5.68 4.70 8.75
C GLY A 96 -5.25 3.71 9.83
N ARG A 97 -6.07 2.70 10.09
CA ARG A 97 -5.74 1.61 11.02
C ARG A 97 -5.32 0.37 10.23
N ALA A 98 -4.46 -0.45 10.83
CA ALA A 98 -4.15 -1.76 10.27
C ALA A 98 -5.40 -2.66 10.31
N SER A 99 -5.65 -3.37 9.22
CA SER A 99 -6.65 -4.43 9.17
C SER A 99 -6.13 -5.70 9.83
N ALA A 100 -7.01 -6.63 10.21
CA ALA A 100 -6.60 -7.92 10.78
C ALA A 100 -5.64 -8.69 9.87
N ALA A 101 -5.82 -8.64 8.54
CA ALA A 101 -4.93 -9.28 7.58
C ALA A 101 -3.52 -8.66 7.57
N GLN A 102 -3.41 -7.34 7.76
CA GLN A 102 -2.13 -6.63 7.84
C GLN A 102 -1.40 -6.93 9.15
N ILE A 103 -2.15 -7.04 10.25
CA ILE A 103 -1.61 -7.48 11.54
C ILE A 103 -1.04 -8.90 11.40
N ALA A 104 -1.82 -9.84 10.85
CA ALA A 104 -1.37 -11.21 10.63
C ALA A 104 -0.13 -11.30 9.72
N PHE A 105 -0.04 -10.45 8.68
CA PHE A 105 1.15 -10.36 7.85
C PHE A 105 2.36 -9.87 8.65
N ALA A 106 2.21 -8.82 9.45
CA ALA A 106 3.28 -8.27 10.26
C ALA A 106 3.78 -9.27 11.32
N GLU A 107 2.87 -9.99 11.97
CA GLU A 107 3.20 -11.08 12.89
C GLU A 107 4.01 -12.17 12.19
N ARG A 108 3.56 -12.61 11.01
CA ARG A 108 4.28 -13.62 10.22
C ARG A 108 5.65 -13.13 9.75
N ALA A 109 5.78 -11.85 9.39
CA ALA A 109 7.07 -11.26 9.03
C ALA A 109 8.04 -11.29 10.21
N ALA A 110 7.57 -10.94 11.42
CA ALA A 110 8.37 -10.98 12.63
C ALA A 110 8.85 -12.40 12.98
N GLU A 111 7.98 -13.41 12.86
CA GLU A 111 8.35 -14.83 13.04
C GLU A 111 9.47 -15.28 12.10
N LEU A 112 9.52 -14.72 10.89
CA LEU A 112 10.51 -15.04 9.86
C LEU A 112 11.75 -14.14 9.92
N GLY A 113 11.83 -13.22 10.90
CA GLY A 113 12.93 -12.27 11.02
C GLY A 113 12.97 -11.23 9.88
N ILE A 114 11.84 -11.00 9.21
CA ILE A 114 11.69 -9.98 8.16
C ILE A 114 11.28 -8.67 8.81
N ASN A 115 12.03 -7.59 8.53
CA ASN A 115 11.67 -6.27 9.03
C ASN A 115 10.31 -5.84 8.47
N HIS A 116 9.40 -5.40 9.34
CA HIS A 116 8.11 -4.85 8.94
C HIS A 116 7.90 -3.50 9.61
N ALA A 117 7.45 -2.50 8.86
CA ALA A 117 7.16 -1.16 9.38
C ALA A 117 5.79 -0.67 8.93
N TYR A 118 5.05 -0.07 9.86
CA TYR A 118 3.93 0.79 9.54
C TYR A 118 4.46 2.22 9.43
N CYS A 119 4.19 2.88 8.32
CA CYS A 119 4.60 4.27 8.10
C CYS A 119 3.38 5.14 7.86
N ASP A 120 3.22 6.15 8.70
CA ASP A 120 2.37 7.30 8.47
C ASP A 120 3.15 8.40 7.72
N SER A 121 2.45 9.17 6.88
CA SER A 121 3.02 10.34 6.19
C SER A 121 2.77 11.64 6.93
#